data_AF-A0A942N3W8-F1
#
_entry.id   AF-A0A942N3W8-F1
#
_cell.length_a   1.000
_cell.length_b   1.000
_cell.length_c   1.000
_cell.angle_alpha   90.00
_cell.angle_beta   90.00
_cell.angle_gamma   90.00
#
_symmetry.space_group_name_H-M   'P 1'
#
loop_
_entity.id
_entity.type
_entity.pdbx_description
1 polymer ?
#
loop_
_entity_poly.entity_id
_entity_poly.type
_entity_poly.pdbx_seq_one_letter_code
_entity_poly.pdbx_strand_id
1 'polypeptide(L)'
;MSNEKLTLEHLSAYLPYEIKIILGDGEVKTVIAIREWLGWCVTYKGEHGETNIGLKVVKPILRPLSDLDVNQFLQDGKMYSALDVLYPDVDFTNVDTRYFYMKKAFQSIPLNINYVDFRFLTSNHFDVFGLIDKGLAVSIHDVANYTGA
;
A
#
# COMPACT_ATOMS: atom_id res chain seq x y z
N MET A 1 -0.98 24.96 1.06
CA MET A 1 -0.64 23.54 0.84
C MET A 1 -1.08 22.81 2.09
N SER A 2 -1.97 21.81 1.99
CA SER A 2 -2.32 20.99 3.15
C SER A 2 -1.06 20.28 3.63
N ASN A 3 -0.81 20.37 4.94
CA ASN A 3 0.33 19.74 5.58
C ASN A 3 -0.05 18.29 5.89
N GLU A 4 -0.32 17.50 4.84
CA GLU A 4 -0.74 16.11 4.99
C GLU A 4 0.36 15.29 5.67
N LYS A 5 -0.04 14.42 6.59
CA LYS A 5 0.86 13.63 7.41
C LYS A 5 0.37 12.20 7.44
N LEU A 6 1.32 11.28 7.50
CA LEU A 6 1.03 9.88 7.78
C LEU A 6 0.38 9.78 9.17
N THR A 7 -0.68 8.98 9.29
CA THR A 7 -1.45 8.82 10.54
C THR A 7 -1.57 7.34 10.88
N LEU A 8 -2.07 7.04 12.08
CA LEU A 8 -2.34 5.68 12.52
C LEU A 8 -3.31 4.97 11.57
N GLU A 9 -4.38 5.65 11.17
CA GLU A 9 -5.47 5.09 10.34
C GLU A 9 -4.95 4.65 8.97
N HIS A 10 -4.00 5.41 8.40
CA HIS A 10 -3.36 5.05 7.14
C HIS A 10 -2.57 3.74 7.24
N LEU A 11 -1.84 3.51 8.33
CA LEU A 11 -0.96 2.34 8.49
C LEU A 11 -1.64 1.12 9.10
N SER A 12 -2.62 1.33 9.98
CA SER A 12 -3.27 0.26 10.73
C SER A 12 -3.94 -0.77 9.83
N ALA A 13 -4.45 -0.34 8.67
CA ALA A 13 -5.06 -1.23 7.68
C ALA A 13 -4.08 -2.23 7.06
N TYR A 14 -2.78 -1.91 7.05
CA TYR A 14 -1.72 -2.74 6.47
C TYR A 14 -0.91 -3.52 7.51
N LEU A 15 -1.01 -3.14 8.79
CA LEU A 15 -0.22 -3.74 9.87
C LEU A 15 -0.39 -5.27 9.98
N PRO A 16 -1.60 -5.86 9.85
CA PRO A 16 -1.77 -7.32 9.87
C PRO A 16 -1.05 -8.06 8.74
N TYR A 17 -0.59 -7.33 7.73
CA TYR A 17 0.00 -7.86 6.50
C TYR A 17 1.49 -7.53 6.38
N GLU A 18 2.16 -7.27 7.51
CA GLU A 18 3.62 -7.08 7.57
C GLU A 18 4.12 -5.93 6.67
N ILE A 19 3.39 -4.81 6.68
CA ILE A 19 3.74 -3.62 5.90
C ILE A 19 5.22 -3.24 6.07
N LYS A 20 5.87 -3.00 4.93
CA LYS A 20 7.25 -2.53 4.90
C LYS A 20 7.28 -1.00 4.84
N ILE A 21 8.30 -0.44 5.48
CA ILE A 21 8.62 0.97 5.44
C ILE A 21 10.04 1.15 4.92
N ILE A 22 10.29 2.29 4.30
CA ILE A 22 11.63 2.78 4.04
C ILE A 22 11.95 3.91 5.02
N LEU A 23 13.16 3.85 5.59
CA LEU A 23 13.70 4.84 6.50
C LEU A 23 14.42 5.94 5.71
N GLY A 24 14.79 7.05 6.38
CA GLY A 24 15.45 8.19 5.74
C GLY A 24 16.81 7.87 5.11
N ASP A 25 17.49 6.81 5.54
CA ASP A 25 18.74 6.31 4.96
C ASP A 25 18.55 5.29 3.83
N GLY A 26 17.29 5.01 3.45
CA GLY A 26 16.93 4.01 2.45
C GLY A 26 16.80 2.59 2.99
N GLU A 27 17.02 2.36 4.29
CA GLU A 27 16.87 1.03 4.86
C GLU A 27 15.39 0.59 4.87
N VAL A 28 15.14 -0.66 4.48
CA VAL A 28 13.79 -1.24 4.47
C VAL A 28 13.58 -2.08 5.74
N LYS A 29 12.49 -1.80 6.45
CA LYS A 29 12.08 -2.53 7.66
C LYS A 29 10.64 -3.01 7.55
N THR A 30 10.35 -4.15 8.16
CA THR A 30 8.98 -4.63 8.39
C THR A 30 8.45 -4.04 9.70
N VAL A 31 7.27 -3.42 9.64
CA VAL A 31 6.59 -2.89 10.83
C VAL A 31 5.94 -4.04 11.60
N ILE A 32 6.20 -4.11 12.90
CA ILE A 32 5.65 -5.14 13.79
C ILE A 32 4.59 -4.58 14.76
N ALA A 33 4.58 -3.27 15.00
CA ALA A 33 3.57 -2.62 15.81
C ALA A 33 3.47 -1.13 15.46
N ILE A 34 2.36 -0.50 15.85
CA ILE A 34 2.20 0.95 15.91
C ILE A 34 1.89 1.30 17.35
N ARG A 35 2.62 2.24 17.95
CA ARG A 35 2.51 2.60 19.36
C ARG A 35 2.40 4.11 19.52
N GLU A 36 1.82 4.54 20.63
CA GLU A 36 1.86 5.93 21.04
C GLU A 36 2.98 6.12 22.07
N TRP A 37 4.04 6.82 21.69
CA TRP A 37 5.14 7.18 22.58
C TRP A 37 5.69 8.55 22.21
N LEU A 38 5.23 9.59 22.93
CA LEU A 38 5.48 11.00 22.58
C LEU A 38 4.99 11.36 21.15
N GLY A 39 3.93 10.67 20.71
CA GLY A 39 3.36 10.69 19.36
C GLY A 39 3.27 9.29 18.75
N TRP A 40 2.56 9.15 17.64
CA TRP A 40 2.48 7.87 16.92
C TRP A 40 3.83 7.50 16.31
N CYS A 41 4.24 6.25 16.53
CA CYS A 41 5.45 5.66 15.99
C CYS A 41 5.20 4.25 15.48
N VAL A 42 5.97 3.84 14.49
CA VAL A 42 6.08 2.44 14.07
C VAL A 42 7.21 1.77 14.87
N THR A 43 6.99 0.51 15.24
CA THR A 43 8.00 -0.35 15.83
C THR A 43 8.48 -1.36 14.78
N TYR A 44 9.78 -1.60 14.72
CA TYR A 44 10.39 -2.68 13.94
C TYR A 44 11.50 -3.37 14.73
N LYS A 45 11.97 -4.53 14.25
CA LYS A 45 13.11 -5.24 14.86
C LYS A 45 14.42 -4.74 14.24
N GLY A 46 15.21 -4.02 15.05
CA GLY A 46 16.58 -3.59 14.72
C GLY A 46 17.63 -4.58 15.26
N GLU A 47 18.89 -4.20 15.12
CA GLU A 47 20.04 -5.04 15.54
C GLU A 47 20.07 -5.30 17.05
N HIS A 48 19.61 -4.35 17.85
CA HIS A 48 19.64 -4.40 19.32
C HIS A 48 18.27 -4.64 19.95
N GLY A 49 17.28 -5.11 19.18
CA GLY A 49 15.92 -5.35 19.65
C GLY A 49 14.87 -4.46 18.97
N GLU A 50 13.78 -4.15 19.68
CA GLU A 50 12.71 -3.31 19.13
C GLU A 50 13.15 -1.85 19.05
N THR A 51 12.94 -1.22 17.90
CA THR A 51 13.21 0.20 17.67
C THR A 51 11.90 0.92 17.32
N ASN A 52 11.68 2.09 17.90
CA ASN A 52 10.52 2.93 17.63
C ASN A 52 10.95 4.16 16.83
N ILE A 53 10.21 4.47 15.76
CA ILE A 53 10.48 5.65 14.93
C ILE A 53 9.18 6.37 14.60
N GLY A 54 9.18 7.69 14.70
CA GLY A 54 7.99 8.51 14.50
C GLY A 54 7.48 8.46 13.06
N LEU A 55 6.15 8.57 12.88
CA LEU A 55 5.53 8.51 11.54
C LEU A 55 6.01 9.59 10.55
N LYS A 56 6.67 10.66 11.05
CA LYS A 56 7.14 11.78 10.23
C LYS A 56 8.34 11.45 9.32
N VAL A 57 9.10 10.41 9.64
CA VAL A 57 10.38 10.10 8.96
C VAL A 57 10.37 8.72 8.31
N VAL A 58 9.22 8.07 8.27
CA VAL A 58 9.02 6.78 7.61
C VAL A 58 8.09 6.95 6.44
N LYS A 59 8.33 6.18 5.38
CA LYS A 59 7.39 6.07 4.26
C LYS A 59 7.02 4.60 4.07
N PRO A 60 5.74 4.20 4.17
CA PRO A 60 5.33 2.85 3.77
C PRO A 60 5.64 2.61 2.30
N ILE A 61 6.00 1.37 1.99
CA ILE A 61 6.21 0.89 0.63
C ILE A 61 4.90 0.30 0.16
N LEU A 62 4.29 0.90 -0.86
CA LEU A 62 2.97 0.53 -1.37
C LEU A 62 3.02 0.29 -2.88
N ARG A 63 2.08 -0.52 -3.37
CA ARG A 63 1.83 -0.69 -4.80
C ARG A 63 0.91 0.44 -5.27
N PRO A 64 1.23 1.15 -6.36
CA PRO A 64 0.30 2.12 -6.93
C PRO A 64 -0.96 1.41 -7.44
N LEU A 65 -2.11 2.07 -7.40
CA LEU A 65 -3.36 1.52 -7.91
C LEU A 65 -3.32 1.23 -9.43
N SER A 66 -2.37 1.82 -10.17
CA SER A 66 -2.08 1.44 -11.57
C SER A 66 -1.68 -0.03 -11.73
N ASP A 67 -1.17 -0.68 -10.68
CA ASP A 67 -0.78 -2.09 -10.70
C ASP A 67 -1.98 -3.04 -10.64
N LEU A 68 -3.21 -2.53 -10.49
CA LEU A 68 -4.42 -3.37 -10.47
C LEU A 68 -4.56 -4.22 -11.73
N ASP A 69 -4.06 -3.71 -12.85
CA ASP A 69 -4.15 -4.34 -14.16
C ASP A 69 -2.90 -5.12 -14.58
N VAL A 70 -1.92 -5.25 -13.68
CA VAL A 70 -0.68 -5.96 -13.97
C VAL A 70 -0.83 -7.42 -13.55
N ASN A 71 -0.56 -8.36 -14.46
CA ASN A 71 -0.57 -9.79 -14.19
C ASN A 71 0.57 -10.20 -13.25
N GLN A 72 0.26 -10.35 -11.97
CA GLN A 72 1.26 -10.55 -10.91
C GLN A 72 0.86 -11.56 -9.83
N PHE A 73 -0.34 -12.16 -9.94
CA PHE A 73 -0.85 -13.15 -8.99
C PHE A 73 -0.90 -14.53 -9.64
N LEU A 74 -0.18 -15.50 -9.07
CA LEU A 74 -0.20 -16.89 -9.54
C LEU A 74 -1.35 -17.65 -8.87
N GLN A 75 -2.30 -18.13 -9.66
CA GLN A 75 -3.38 -19.02 -9.22
C GLN A 75 -3.53 -20.18 -10.22
N ASP A 76 -3.54 -21.42 -9.75
CA ASP A 76 -3.69 -22.62 -10.59
C ASP A 76 -2.74 -22.67 -11.81
N GLY A 77 -1.49 -22.20 -11.63
CA GLY A 77 -0.48 -22.18 -12.68
C GLY A 77 -0.64 -21.07 -13.73
N LYS A 78 -1.59 -20.14 -13.55
CA LYS A 78 -1.82 -18.99 -14.43
C LYS A 78 -1.58 -17.67 -13.68
N MET A 79 -1.10 -16.67 -14.42
CA MET A 79 -0.89 -15.32 -13.91
C MET A 79 -2.15 -14.48 -14.13
N TYR A 80 -2.58 -13.79 -13.08
CA TYR A 80 -3.76 -12.94 -13.05
C TYR A 80 -3.42 -11.53 -12.58
N SER A 81 -4.18 -10.55 -13.05
CA SER A 81 -4.18 -9.20 -12.51
C SER A 81 -4.98 -9.13 -11.20
N ALA A 82 -4.86 -8.02 -10.47
CA ALA A 82 -5.69 -7.81 -9.29
C ALA A 82 -7.17 -7.67 -9.67
N LEU A 83 -7.48 -7.10 -10.85
CA LEU A 83 -8.84 -7.02 -11.36
C LEU A 83 -9.45 -8.40 -11.60
N ASP A 84 -8.70 -9.32 -12.22
CA ASP A 84 -9.18 -10.70 -12.46
C ASP A 84 -9.49 -11.42 -11.14
N VAL A 85 -8.70 -11.17 -10.09
CA VAL A 85 -8.91 -11.77 -8.77
C VAL A 85 -10.11 -11.15 -8.05
N LEU A 86 -10.29 -9.83 -8.14
CA LEU A 86 -11.39 -9.11 -7.49
C LEU A 86 -12.75 -9.35 -8.16
N TYR A 87 -12.75 -9.54 -9.48
CA TYR A 87 -13.95 -9.68 -10.29
C TYR A 87 -13.85 -10.89 -11.23
N PRO A 88 -13.81 -12.12 -10.70
CA PRO A 88 -13.56 -13.33 -11.49
C PRO A 88 -14.64 -13.63 -12.53
N ASP A 89 -15.85 -13.09 -12.35
CA ASP A 89 -16.98 -13.24 -13.27
C ASP A 89 -17.01 -12.17 -14.38
N VAL A 90 -16.04 -11.24 -14.40
CA VAL A 90 -15.97 -10.16 -15.39
C VAL A 90 -14.91 -10.49 -16.44
N ASP A 91 -15.31 -10.44 -17.72
CA ASP A 91 -14.38 -10.57 -18.83
C ASP A 91 -13.65 -9.25 -19.10
N PHE A 92 -12.40 -9.16 -18.64
CA PHE A 92 -11.51 -8.02 -18.86
C PHE A 92 -10.77 -8.05 -20.20
N THR A 93 -11.01 -9.03 -21.08
CA THR A 93 -10.45 -8.98 -22.45
C THR A 93 -11.03 -7.83 -23.27
N ASN A 94 -12.21 -7.35 -22.89
CA ASN A 94 -12.79 -6.12 -23.43
C ASN A 94 -12.18 -4.88 -22.77
N VAL A 95 -11.51 -4.04 -23.58
CA VAL A 95 -10.82 -2.82 -23.15
C VAL A 95 -11.77 -1.80 -22.51
N ASP A 96 -13.00 -1.66 -23.00
CA ASP A 96 -13.99 -0.72 -22.44
C ASP A 96 -14.46 -1.16 -21.06
N THR A 97 -14.74 -2.46 -20.89
CA THR A 97 -15.04 -3.06 -19.57
C THR A 97 -13.88 -2.81 -18.61
N ARG A 98 -12.66 -3.11 -19.04
CA ARG A 98 -11.44 -2.94 -18.23
C ARG A 98 -11.25 -1.49 -17.79
N TYR A 99 -11.34 -0.54 -18.71
CA TYR A 99 -11.24 0.89 -18.42
C TYR A 99 -12.33 1.36 -17.45
N PHE A 100 -13.58 0.90 -17.64
CA PHE A 100 -14.69 1.25 -16.75
C PHE A 100 -14.44 0.81 -15.30
N TYR A 101 -14.00 -0.42 -15.09
CA TYR A 101 -13.73 -0.95 -13.74
C TYR A 101 -12.49 -0.33 -13.11
N MET A 102 -11.43 -0.08 -13.89
CA MET A 102 -10.28 0.69 -13.41
C MET A 102 -10.73 2.07 -12.93
N LYS A 103 -11.41 2.85 -13.78
CA LYS A 103 -11.90 4.18 -13.43
C LYS A 103 -12.79 4.15 -12.19
N LYS A 104 -13.67 3.15 -12.07
CA LYS A 104 -14.51 2.96 -10.88
C LYS A 104 -13.66 2.71 -9.63
N ALA A 105 -12.67 1.81 -9.70
CA ALA A 105 -11.76 1.53 -8.59
C ALA A 105 -11.02 2.80 -8.14
N PHE A 106 -10.41 3.55 -9.07
CA PHE A 106 -9.70 4.80 -8.77
C PHE A 106 -10.60 5.92 -8.22
N GLN A 107 -11.87 5.98 -8.64
CA GLN A 107 -12.81 7.01 -8.18
C GLN A 107 -13.53 6.65 -6.88
N SER A 108 -13.62 5.36 -6.55
CA SER A 108 -14.35 4.86 -5.38
C SER A 108 -13.54 4.81 -4.07
N ILE A 109 -12.21 4.93 -4.16
CA ILE A 109 -11.31 4.84 -3.02
C ILE A 109 -11.07 6.27 -2.48
N PRO A 110 -11.40 6.58 -1.20
CA PRO A 110 -11.52 5.65 -0.07
C PRO A 110 -12.94 5.34 0.44
N LEU A 111 -14.01 5.86 -0.18
CA LEU A 111 -15.34 5.92 0.45
C LEU A 111 -16.38 4.88 0.00
N ASN A 112 -16.09 4.06 -1.03
CA ASN A 112 -17.12 3.18 -1.62
C ASN A 112 -16.60 1.79 -2.05
N ILE A 113 -15.52 1.33 -1.42
CA ILE A 113 -15.00 -0.03 -1.61
C ILE A 113 -15.66 -0.98 -0.61
N ASN A 114 -16.09 -2.16 -1.06
CA ASN A 114 -16.61 -3.18 -0.14
C ASN A 114 -15.45 -3.74 0.72
N TYR A 115 -15.77 -4.31 1.89
CA TYR A 115 -14.73 -4.76 2.82
C TYR A 115 -13.84 -5.88 2.27
N VAL A 116 -14.37 -6.75 1.39
CA VAL A 116 -13.61 -7.84 0.77
C VAL A 116 -12.55 -7.28 -0.17
N ASP A 117 -12.94 -6.37 -1.06
CA ASP A 117 -12.02 -5.68 -1.97
C ASP A 117 -10.99 -4.88 -1.16
N PHE A 118 -11.42 -4.14 -0.12
CA PHE A 118 -10.52 -3.38 0.76
C PHE A 118 -9.47 -4.28 1.40
N ARG A 119 -9.88 -5.42 1.97
CA ARG A 119 -8.96 -6.39 2.58
C ARG A 119 -7.98 -6.96 1.56
N PHE A 120 -8.44 -7.30 0.37
CA PHE A 120 -7.56 -7.80 -0.69
C PHE A 120 -6.52 -6.75 -1.09
N LEU A 121 -6.95 -5.49 -1.27
CA LEU A 121 -6.04 -4.41 -1.64
C LEU A 121 -5.01 -4.14 -0.54
N THR A 122 -5.43 -4.05 0.72
CA THR A 122 -4.50 -3.79 1.83
C THR A 122 -3.59 -4.98 2.12
N SER A 123 -4.06 -6.22 1.99
CA SER A 123 -3.22 -7.41 2.12
C SER A 123 -2.16 -7.55 1.04
N ASN A 124 -2.40 -6.92 -0.12
CA ASN A 124 -1.45 -6.86 -1.23
C ASN A 124 -0.73 -5.50 -1.32
N HIS A 125 -0.85 -4.67 -0.28
CA HIS A 125 -0.19 -3.38 -0.13
C HIS A 125 -0.51 -2.35 -1.21
N PHE A 126 -1.69 -2.39 -1.83
CA PHE A 126 -2.12 -1.33 -2.73
C PHE A 126 -2.39 -0.02 -1.99
N ASP A 127 -2.06 1.10 -2.60
CA ASP A 127 -2.24 2.44 -2.04
C ASP A 127 -3.71 2.91 -2.04
N VAL A 128 -4.51 2.35 -1.13
CA VAL A 128 -5.94 2.66 -1.00
C VAL A 128 -6.21 4.03 -0.34
N PHE A 129 -5.19 4.80 0.01
CA PHE A 129 -5.37 6.14 0.62
C PHE A 129 -4.72 7.25 -0.22
N GLY A 130 -4.15 6.91 -1.38
CA GLY A 130 -3.46 7.85 -2.27
C GLY A 130 -2.20 8.45 -1.64
N LEU A 131 -1.54 7.71 -0.74
CA LEU A 131 -0.35 8.17 0.00
C LEU A 131 0.86 8.39 -0.91
N ILE A 132 0.97 7.66 -2.02
CA ILE A 132 2.05 7.83 -3.00
C ILE A 132 1.97 9.23 -3.62
N ASP A 133 0.79 9.60 -4.15
CA ASP A 133 0.57 10.92 -4.78
C ASP A 133 0.73 12.07 -3.78
N LYS A 134 0.48 11.80 -2.49
CA LYS A 134 0.69 12.74 -1.38
C LYS A 134 2.14 12.82 -0.90
N GLY A 135 3.04 12.02 -1.45
CA GLY A 135 4.44 11.92 -1.04
C GLY A 135 4.67 11.31 0.36
N LEU A 136 3.63 10.69 0.92
CA LEU A 136 3.62 10.04 2.25
C LEU A 136 4.04 8.57 2.18
N ALA A 137 4.01 7.95 1.01
CA ALA A 137 4.46 6.59 0.74
C ALA A 137 5.46 6.56 -0.41
N VAL A 138 6.16 5.43 -0.57
CA VAL A 138 7.03 5.15 -1.72
C VAL A 138 6.41 4.02 -2.53
N SER A 139 6.35 4.20 -3.84
CA SER A 139 5.94 3.13 -4.77
C SER A 139 6.93 1.98 -4.70
N ILE A 140 6.45 0.74 -4.73
CA ILE A 140 7.30 -0.47 -4.76
C ILE A 140 8.29 -0.45 -5.93
N HIS A 141 7.94 0.24 -7.03
CA HIS A 141 8.78 0.36 -8.23
C HIS A 141 9.95 1.33 -8.07
N ASP A 142 9.89 2.22 -7.06
CA ASP A 142 10.86 3.30 -6.86
C ASP A 142 11.82 3.03 -5.69
N VAL A 143 11.64 1.94 -4.94
CA VAL A 143 12.42 1.60 -3.74
C VAL A 143 13.93 1.58 -4.01
N ALA A 144 14.36 0.99 -5.13
CA ALA A 144 15.79 0.88 -5.47
C ALA A 144 16.45 2.24 -5.75
N ASN A 145 15.66 3.25 -6.11
CA ASN A 145 16.14 4.60 -6.43
C ASN A 145 15.89 5.58 -5.29
N TYR A 146 15.45 5.11 -4.12
CA TYR A 146 15.10 5.98 -3.01
C TYR A 146 16.36 6.64 -2.44
N THR A 147 16.47 7.95 -2.68
CA THR A 147 17.43 8.82 -2.01
C THR A 147 16.67 9.59 -0.94
N GLY A 148 16.97 9.35 0.34
CA GLY A 148 16.32 10.03 1.45
C GLY A 148 16.24 11.55 1.25
N ALA A 149 15.04 12.10 1.45
CA ALA A 149 14.77 13.54 1.43
C ALA A 149 14.28 13.99 2.81
#